data_AF-A0A6I7NZW4-F1
#
_entry.id   AF-A0A6I7NZW4-F1
#
_cell.length_a   1.000
_cell.length_b   1.000
_cell.length_c   1.000
_cell.angle_alpha   90.00
_cell.angle_beta   90.00
_cell.angle_gamma   90.00
#
_symmetry.space_group_name_H-M   'P 1'
#
loop_
_entity.id
_entity.type
_entity.pdbx_description
1 polymer ?
#
loop_
_entity_poly.entity_id
_entity_poly.type
_entity_poly.pdbx_seq_one_letter_code
_entity_poly.pdbx_strand_id
1 'polypeptide(L)'
;MATPTQFDELYYLNANPDVATAVALGAFSSGLQHFQLSGNAEGRAPNAFFDAAAYLQQNPDVAAAIEAGAFASAWDHFAAHGASEGRAPSFALSQFDAEAYLAANPDVAEAGIDALTHWLTFGAAEGRAPFIVGFDVEGYLEANPDVAAAGVDPVAHWLQFGIAEGREGAGVSPTPPPPSPLPELLADLQAAQAALDAFLEAEEATAAEIRDALTDAEAALAADPGGSINQLNADLLDAQDELAAAEAAVDAIPGLRAALNTLDAAEAELEAAAAAQVETEAEAAGAVAEFNVRNPLTLAVYTAPEAGDADEDVLTVGGETVISLDDEGNLVVAAEPEGVGIADLIAAVTADVAAINALGAAEDAVEAAEDAIEDIEGGEAAVDALVAAREAVAEAEAAIAQRLELQAAVDEAQAAVDELDALEQAIADAEDAIIEAGFALPVAIDAAVAGTAEDDIFLFVASPGDAFDVTLFGDEGVDTIFFGEGFTLVQIPEDLTIENRVGDREVLEILWQEIGGDLVLYVENTPEAGRDIGAGAQDDITTITLVGVAAADITFANGFMTAGTADVA
;
A
#
# COMPACT_ATOMS: atom_id res chain seq x y z
N MET A 1 40.26 0.52 35.89
CA MET A 1 39.42 -0.24 34.95
C MET A 1 37.99 0.12 35.27
N ALA A 2 37.13 0.25 34.25
CA ALA A 2 35.71 0.47 34.50
C ALA A 2 35.16 -0.74 35.26
N THR A 3 34.32 -0.48 36.27
CA THR A 3 33.59 -1.55 36.96
C THR A 3 32.39 -1.99 36.11
N PRO A 4 31.78 -3.16 36.38
CA PRO A 4 30.60 -3.63 35.63
C PRO A 4 29.45 -2.60 35.57
N THR A 5 29.42 -1.66 36.50
CA THR A 5 28.41 -0.59 36.64
C THR A 5 28.81 0.75 36.02
N GLN A 6 29.94 0.85 35.32
CA GLN A 6 30.45 2.10 34.77
C GLN A 6 30.68 2.00 33.26
N PHE A 7 30.56 3.14 32.58
CA PHE A 7 30.90 3.27 31.17
C PHE A 7 32.41 3.14 30.96
N ASP A 8 32.83 2.36 29.97
CA ASP A 8 34.22 2.21 29.55
C ASP A 8 34.43 2.80 28.15
N GLU A 9 35.08 3.96 28.10
CA GLU A 9 35.37 4.70 26.87
C GLU A 9 36.20 3.88 25.86
N LEU A 10 37.19 3.12 26.33
CA LEU A 10 38.07 2.37 25.44
C LEU A 10 37.36 1.15 24.87
N TYR A 11 36.59 0.45 25.72
CA TYR A 11 35.71 -0.62 25.28
C TYR A 11 34.73 -0.12 24.20
N TYR A 12 34.02 0.96 24.51
CA TYR A 12 32.92 1.44 23.68
C TYR A 12 33.39 1.87 22.30
N LEU A 13 34.52 2.57 22.21
CA LEU A 13 35.09 2.97 20.93
C LEU A 13 35.66 1.79 20.13
N ASN A 14 36.26 0.80 20.80
CA ASN A 14 36.76 -0.40 20.11
C ASN A 14 35.63 -1.28 19.58
N ALA A 15 34.54 -1.42 20.33
CA ALA A 15 33.37 -2.19 19.92
C ALA A 15 32.53 -1.49 18.84
N ASN A 16 32.68 -0.17 18.67
CA ASN A 16 31.90 0.64 17.74
C ASN A 16 32.82 1.48 16.83
N PRO A 17 33.41 0.89 15.78
CA PRO A 17 34.37 1.57 14.89
C PRO A 17 33.78 2.80 14.17
N ASP A 18 32.48 2.78 13.89
CA ASP A 18 31.71 3.91 13.36
C ASP A 18 31.77 5.10 14.34
N VAL A 19 31.58 4.85 15.63
CA VAL A 19 31.65 5.88 16.66
C VAL A 19 33.08 6.35 16.90
N ALA A 20 34.06 5.43 16.89
CA ALA A 20 35.47 5.81 16.97
C ALA A 20 35.87 6.76 15.84
N THR A 21 35.38 6.52 14.63
CA THR A 21 35.57 7.40 13.49
C THR A 21 34.87 8.75 13.71
N ALA A 22 33.62 8.75 14.17
CA ALA A 22 32.87 9.98 14.45
C ALA A 22 33.55 10.84 15.52
N VAL A 23 34.12 10.24 16.58
CA VAL A 23 34.89 10.93 17.61
C VAL A 23 36.22 11.46 17.04
N ALA A 24 36.93 10.67 16.23
CA ALA A 24 38.17 11.11 15.60
C ALA A 24 37.97 12.30 14.63
N LEU A 25 36.80 12.35 13.97
CA LEU A 25 36.39 13.46 13.11
C LEU A 25 35.78 14.65 13.88
N GLY A 26 35.65 14.53 15.20
CA GLY A 26 35.14 15.59 16.07
C GLY A 26 33.62 15.78 16.03
N ALA A 27 32.86 14.84 15.46
CA ALA A 27 31.40 14.85 15.51
C ALA A 27 30.88 14.62 16.94
N PHE A 28 31.63 13.85 17.74
CA PHE A 28 31.44 13.71 19.18
C PHE A 28 32.77 13.98 19.91
N SER A 29 32.69 14.54 21.12
CA SER A 29 33.85 14.82 21.96
C SER A 29 34.43 13.58 22.65
N SER A 30 33.63 12.51 22.76
CA SER A 30 34.01 11.21 23.33
C SER A 30 32.98 10.14 22.97
N GLY A 31 33.35 8.87 23.09
CA GLY A 31 32.44 7.73 23.01
C GLY A 31 31.34 7.81 24.06
N LEU A 32 31.64 8.28 25.27
CA LEU A 32 30.64 8.53 26.30
C LEU A 32 29.58 9.53 25.84
N GLN A 33 29.97 10.59 25.12
CA GLN A 33 29.02 11.56 24.61
C GLN A 33 28.10 10.92 23.57
N HIS A 34 28.64 10.12 22.65
CA HIS A 34 27.83 9.36 21.71
C HIS A 34 26.89 8.40 22.44
N PHE A 35 27.40 7.63 23.40
CA PHE A 35 26.61 6.67 24.16
C PHE A 35 25.42 7.34 24.86
N GLN A 36 25.66 8.46 25.54
CA GLN A 36 24.61 9.20 26.23
C GLN A 36 23.55 9.80 25.30
N LEU A 37 23.93 10.19 24.09
CA LEU A 37 23.02 10.83 23.13
C LEU A 37 22.27 9.83 22.23
N SER A 38 22.90 8.70 21.91
CA SER A 38 22.42 7.78 20.86
C SER A 38 22.67 6.31 21.24
N GLY A 39 23.91 5.96 21.61
CA GLY A 39 24.29 4.56 21.80
C GLY A 39 23.51 3.81 22.88
N ASN A 40 23.07 4.48 23.94
CA ASN A 40 22.26 3.90 25.00
C ASN A 40 20.86 3.50 24.50
N ALA A 41 20.26 4.34 23.65
CA ALA A 41 18.96 4.05 23.03
C ALA A 41 19.08 2.99 21.93
N GLU A 42 20.21 2.96 21.23
CA GLU A 42 20.58 1.94 20.24
C GLU A 42 20.94 0.58 20.89
N GLY A 43 20.91 0.47 22.23
CA GLY A 43 21.21 -0.76 22.96
C GLY A 43 22.69 -1.16 22.94
N ARG A 44 23.61 -0.26 22.57
CA ARG A 44 25.05 -0.55 22.50
C ARG A 44 25.63 -0.79 23.91
N ALA A 45 26.50 -1.77 24.05
CA ALA A 45 27.09 -2.11 25.34
C ALA A 45 28.03 -1.00 25.85
N PRO A 46 27.86 -0.48 27.08
CA PRO A 46 28.72 0.56 27.64
C PRO A 46 30.03 0.04 28.23
N ASN A 47 30.12 -1.26 28.50
CA ASN A 47 31.31 -1.95 28.99
C ASN A 47 31.22 -3.45 28.65
N ALA A 48 32.31 -4.19 28.86
CA ALA A 48 32.40 -5.62 28.53
C ALA A 48 31.49 -6.55 29.36
N PHE A 49 30.90 -6.06 30.45
CA PHE A 49 30.13 -6.88 31.39
C PHE A 49 28.62 -6.81 31.16
N PHE A 50 28.16 -5.78 30.42
CA PHE A 50 26.76 -5.51 30.20
C PHE A 50 26.34 -5.83 28.76
N ASP A 51 25.32 -6.67 28.64
CA ASP A 51 24.69 -7.02 27.38
C ASP A 51 23.21 -6.68 27.49
N ALA A 52 22.76 -5.67 26.73
CA ALA A 52 21.39 -5.17 26.79
C ALA A 52 20.37 -6.24 26.39
N ALA A 53 20.64 -7.00 25.33
CA ALA A 53 19.72 -8.04 24.85
C ALA A 53 19.61 -9.18 25.86
N ALA A 54 20.75 -9.69 26.36
CA ALA A 54 20.76 -10.74 27.37
C ALA A 54 20.13 -10.27 28.70
N TYR A 55 20.35 -9.00 29.08
CA TYR A 55 19.76 -8.42 30.29
C TYR A 55 18.23 -8.34 30.19
N LEU A 56 17.69 -7.91 29.04
CA LEU A 56 16.24 -7.84 28.83
C LEU A 56 15.61 -9.23 28.69
N GLN A 57 16.29 -10.17 28.03
CA GLN A 57 15.83 -11.55 27.93
C GLN A 57 15.70 -12.20 29.33
N GLN A 58 16.66 -11.97 30.21
CA GLN A 58 16.65 -12.51 31.58
C GLN A 58 15.71 -11.76 32.52
N ASN A 59 15.37 -10.52 32.19
CA ASN A 59 14.54 -9.64 33.02
C ASN A 59 13.36 -9.08 32.20
N PRO A 60 12.35 -9.91 31.84
CA PRO A 60 11.20 -9.47 31.05
C PRO A 60 10.40 -8.34 31.72
N ASP A 61 10.45 -8.25 33.06
CA ASP A 61 9.85 -7.17 33.83
C ASP A 61 10.52 -5.81 33.55
N VAL A 62 11.82 -5.81 33.27
CA VAL A 62 12.56 -4.61 32.86
C VAL A 62 12.24 -4.24 31.41
N ALA A 63 12.11 -5.22 30.51
CA ALA A 63 11.70 -4.99 29.13
C ALA A 63 10.33 -4.29 29.07
N ALA A 64 9.35 -4.81 29.81
CA ALA A 64 8.03 -4.18 29.94
C ALA A 64 8.10 -2.78 30.59
N ALA A 65 9.01 -2.56 31.56
CA ALA A 65 9.20 -1.25 32.17
C ALA A 65 9.81 -0.22 31.20
N ILE A 66 10.64 -0.64 30.25
CA ILE A 66 11.19 0.23 29.20
C ILE A 66 10.12 0.56 28.15
N GLU A 67 9.35 -0.42 27.70
CA GLU A 67 8.22 -0.20 26.79
C GLU A 67 7.19 0.76 27.40
N ALA A 68 6.93 0.64 28.70
CA ALA A 68 6.09 1.57 29.46
C ALA A 68 6.74 2.95 29.73
N GLY A 69 7.98 3.18 29.27
CA GLY A 69 8.71 4.43 29.39
C GLY A 69 9.24 4.75 30.79
N ALA A 70 9.29 3.78 31.72
CA ALA A 70 9.81 3.98 33.07
C ALA A 70 11.34 4.08 33.11
N PHE A 71 12.02 3.45 32.16
CA PHE A 71 13.47 3.53 31.94
C PHE A 71 13.72 3.77 30.45
N ALA A 72 14.77 4.53 30.09
CA ALA A 72 15.05 4.80 28.68
C ALA A 72 15.81 3.65 27.99
N SER A 73 16.48 2.79 28.76
CA SER A 73 17.19 1.61 28.23
C SER A 73 17.41 0.55 29.31
N ALA A 74 17.88 -0.63 28.86
CA ALA A 74 18.31 -1.72 29.74
C ALA A 74 19.45 -1.29 30.67
N TRP A 75 20.41 -0.53 30.13
CA TRP A 75 21.54 -0.01 30.91
C TRP A 75 21.08 0.97 31.99
N ASP A 76 20.12 1.85 31.67
CA ASP A 76 19.60 2.81 32.64
C ASP A 76 18.98 2.11 33.85
N HIS A 77 18.21 1.03 33.61
CA HIS A 77 17.71 0.20 34.69
C HIS A 77 18.84 -0.49 35.45
N PHE A 78 19.79 -1.13 34.75
CA PHE A 78 20.85 -1.89 35.41
C PHE A 78 21.75 -1.02 36.29
N ALA A 79 22.17 0.13 35.76
CA ALA A 79 23.02 1.09 36.46
C ALA A 79 22.31 1.72 37.67
N ALA A 80 21.00 1.98 37.57
CA ALA A 80 20.22 2.57 38.66
C ALA A 80 19.80 1.55 39.74
N HIS A 81 19.46 0.33 39.32
CA HIS A 81 18.79 -0.66 40.17
C HIS A 81 19.39 -2.06 40.04
N GLY A 82 19.58 -2.56 38.82
CA GLY A 82 19.91 -3.97 38.56
C GLY A 82 21.12 -4.49 39.35
N ALA A 83 22.21 -3.73 39.41
CA ALA A 83 23.40 -4.14 40.18
C ALA A 83 23.12 -4.28 41.69
N SER A 84 22.27 -3.41 42.26
CA SER A 84 21.88 -3.44 43.67
C SER A 84 20.81 -4.48 43.99
N GLU A 85 20.09 -4.93 42.97
CA GLU A 85 19.10 -6.01 43.03
C GLU A 85 19.72 -7.39 42.79
N GLY A 86 21.03 -7.46 42.51
CA GLY A 86 21.72 -8.71 42.20
C GLY A 86 21.35 -9.29 40.84
N ARG A 87 20.86 -8.46 39.90
CA ARG A 87 20.55 -8.91 38.54
C ARG A 87 21.83 -9.02 37.73
N ALA A 88 22.01 -10.16 37.05
CA ALA A 88 23.17 -10.39 36.21
C ALA A 88 23.14 -9.48 34.95
N PRO A 89 24.19 -8.70 34.68
CA PRO A 89 24.22 -7.75 33.55
C PRO A 89 24.41 -8.39 32.17
N SER A 90 24.77 -9.67 32.12
CA SER A 90 24.98 -10.42 30.88
C SER A 90 24.70 -11.90 31.12
N PHE A 91 24.55 -12.67 30.04
CA PHE A 91 24.34 -14.11 30.14
C PHE A 91 25.47 -14.79 30.92
N ALA A 92 26.73 -14.45 30.64
CA ALA A 92 27.85 -15.08 31.34
C ALA A 92 27.84 -14.81 32.85
N LEU A 93 27.44 -13.60 33.29
CA LEU A 93 27.34 -13.27 34.71
C LEU A 93 26.08 -13.85 35.38
N SER A 94 25.14 -14.41 34.62
CA SER A 94 24.03 -15.22 35.18
C SER A 94 24.54 -16.54 35.75
N GLN A 95 25.68 -17.01 35.26
CA GLN A 95 26.34 -18.23 35.70
C GLN A 95 27.24 -18.00 36.93
N PHE A 96 27.09 -16.89 37.65
CA PHE A 96 27.87 -16.55 38.84
C PHE A 96 27.61 -17.55 39.99
N ASP A 97 28.65 -18.21 40.47
CA ASP A 97 28.57 -19.14 41.61
C ASP A 97 28.64 -18.38 42.93
N ALA A 98 27.47 -17.99 43.44
CA ALA A 98 27.33 -17.26 44.70
C ALA A 98 27.84 -18.06 45.90
N GLU A 99 27.68 -19.39 45.92
CA GLU A 99 28.13 -20.24 47.02
C GLU A 99 29.65 -20.30 47.06
N ALA A 100 30.30 -20.51 45.91
CA ALA A 100 31.75 -20.49 45.79
C ALA A 100 32.33 -19.11 46.13
N TYR A 101 31.68 -18.03 45.67
CA TYR A 101 32.09 -16.67 45.98
C TYR A 101 32.05 -16.39 47.49
N LEU A 102 30.96 -16.73 48.18
CA LEU A 102 30.84 -16.52 49.63
C LEU A 102 31.78 -17.42 50.44
N ALA A 103 32.04 -18.65 49.98
CA ALA A 103 33.01 -19.55 50.60
C ALA A 103 34.44 -19.00 50.51
N ALA A 104 34.80 -18.37 49.37
CA ALA A 104 36.09 -17.74 49.15
C ALA A 104 36.22 -16.35 49.82
N ASN A 105 35.09 -15.70 50.13
CA ASN A 105 35.03 -14.36 50.72
C ASN A 105 34.20 -14.32 52.02
N PRO A 106 34.73 -14.86 53.15
CA PRO A 106 33.99 -14.97 54.41
C PRO A 106 33.54 -13.63 55.01
N ASP A 107 34.23 -12.54 54.69
CA ASP A 107 33.89 -11.17 55.09
C ASP A 107 32.55 -10.72 54.48
N VAL A 108 32.30 -11.09 53.23
CA VAL A 108 31.02 -10.82 52.53
C VAL A 108 29.91 -11.69 53.10
N ALA A 109 30.22 -12.97 53.37
CA ALA A 109 29.28 -13.91 53.98
C ALA A 109 28.84 -13.48 55.40
N GLU A 110 29.77 -13.00 56.22
CA GLU A 110 29.47 -12.49 57.57
C GLU A 110 28.67 -11.18 57.52
N ALA A 111 28.94 -10.33 56.52
CA ALA A 111 28.18 -9.10 56.30
C ALA A 111 26.74 -9.35 55.80
N GLY A 112 26.43 -10.57 55.33
CA GLY A 112 25.12 -10.95 54.82
C GLY A 112 24.72 -10.20 53.54
N ILE A 113 25.71 -9.73 52.77
CA ILE A 113 25.50 -9.03 51.49
C ILE A 113 25.34 -10.10 50.40
N ASP A 114 24.44 -9.87 49.46
CA ASP A 114 24.30 -10.73 48.29
C ASP A 114 25.61 -10.81 47.48
N ALA A 115 25.98 -12.01 47.04
CA ALA A 115 27.30 -12.31 46.51
C ALA A 115 27.57 -11.61 45.17
N LEU A 116 26.62 -11.68 44.24
CA LEU A 116 26.73 -11.03 42.94
C LEU A 116 26.64 -9.51 43.08
N THR A 117 25.72 -9.02 43.91
CA THR A 117 25.62 -7.59 44.26
C THR A 117 26.94 -7.06 44.81
N HIS A 118 27.57 -7.79 45.74
CA HIS A 118 28.87 -7.42 46.28
C HIS A 118 29.94 -7.40 45.20
N TRP A 119 30.01 -8.41 44.33
CA TRP A 119 31.02 -8.46 43.29
C TRP A 119 30.86 -7.33 42.25
N LEU A 120 29.63 -7.10 41.76
CA LEU A 120 29.33 -6.03 40.80
C LEU A 120 29.65 -4.64 41.35
N THR A 121 29.40 -4.42 42.65
CA THR A 121 29.55 -3.10 43.28
C THR A 121 30.96 -2.84 43.81
N PHE A 122 31.63 -3.87 44.34
CA PHE A 122 32.91 -3.75 45.03
C PHE A 122 33.94 -4.79 44.57
N GLY A 123 33.54 -6.07 44.49
CA GLY A 123 34.48 -7.18 44.29
C GLY A 123 35.30 -7.09 43.00
N ALA A 124 34.71 -6.62 41.89
CA ALA A 124 35.43 -6.40 40.63
C ALA A 124 36.53 -5.32 40.79
N ALA A 125 36.23 -4.22 41.47
CA ALA A 125 37.22 -3.15 41.73
C ALA A 125 38.31 -3.60 42.72
N GLU A 126 37.98 -4.52 43.63
CA GLU A 126 38.90 -5.13 44.58
C GLU A 126 39.76 -6.25 43.95
N GLY A 127 39.51 -6.61 42.69
CA GLY A 127 40.22 -7.69 41.99
C GLY A 127 39.84 -9.09 42.48
N ARG A 128 38.66 -9.25 43.09
CA ARG A 128 38.14 -10.56 43.51
C ARG A 128 37.64 -11.32 42.28
N ALA A 129 37.98 -12.61 42.19
CA ALA A 129 37.47 -13.49 41.14
C ALA A 129 35.93 -13.56 41.19
N PRO A 130 35.24 -13.53 40.05
CA PRO A 130 33.78 -13.60 40.02
C PRO A 130 33.22 -15.00 40.26
N PHE A 131 34.04 -16.07 40.18
CA PHE A 131 33.55 -17.46 40.25
C PHE A 131 32.39 -17.73 39.28
N ILE A 132 32.55 -17.33 38.01
CA ILE A 132 31.58 -17.67 36.95
C ILE A 132 31.74 -19.16 36.64
N VAL A 133 30.64 -19.92 36.70
CA VAL A 133 30.65 -21.34 36.37
C VAL A 133 31.16 -21.51 34.94
N GLY A 134 32.21 -22.31 34.78
CA GLY A 134 32.86 -22.52 33.49
C GLY A 134 33.87 -21.44 33.10
N PHE A 135 34.26 -20.52 33.99
CA PHE A 135 35.38 -19.60 33.75
C PHE A 135 36.36 -19.60 34.92
N ASP A 136 37.60 -20.03 34.64
CA ASP A 136 38.71 -19.97 35.60
C ASP A 136 39.67 -18.86 35.22
N VAL A 137 39.82 -17.86 36.09
CA VAL A 137 40.69 -16.69 35.85
C VAL A 137 42.16 -17.10 35.72
N GLU A 138 42.62 -18.02 36.59
CA GLU A 138 44.01 -18.46 36.58
C GLU A 138 44.30 -19.30 35.33
N GLY A 139 43.43 -20.27 35.02
CA GLY A 139 43.50 -21.06 33.79
C GLY A 139 43.40 -20.23 32.51
N TYR A 140 42.52 -19.22 32.48
CA TYR A 140 42.40 -18.32 31.33
C TYR A 140 43.66 -17.49 31.12
N LEU A 141 44.25 -16.92 32.18
CA LEU A 141 45.51 -16.16 32.05
C LEU A 141 46.72 -17.05 31.72
N GLU A 142 46.74 -18.31 32.17
CA GLU A 142 47.77 -19.27 31.81
C GLU A 142 47.67 -19.68 30.33
N ALA A 143 46.45 -19.91 29.83
CA ALA A 143 46.18 -20.24 28.43
C ALA A 143 46.37 -19.04 27.48
N ASN A 144 46.20 -17.80 28.00
CA ASN A 144 46.23 -16.57 27.21
C ASN A 144 47.33 -15.62 27.73
N PRO A 145 48.62 -15.92 27.47
CA PRO A 145 49.75 -15.16 27.99
C PRO A 145 49.85 -13.74 27.43
N ASP A 146 49.22 -13.45 26.29
CA ASP A 146 49.05 -12.12 25.73
C ASP A 146 48.13 -11.25 26.60
N VAL A 147 47.03 -11.82 27.10
CA VAL A 147 46.11 -11.17 28.03
C VAL A 147 46.82 -10.89 29.35
N ALA A 148 47.56 -11.88 29.86
CA ALA A 148 48.37 -11.73 31.07
C ALA A 148 49.45 -10.64 30.93
N ALA A 149 50.11 -10.55 29.77
CA ALA A 149 51.12 -9.53 29.50
C ALA A 149 50.50 -8.13 29.30
N ALA A 150 49.29 -8.05 28.76
CA ALA A 150 48.55 -6.81 28.58
C ALA A 150 48.03 -6.23 29.91
N GLY A 151 47.92 -7.05 30.97
CA GLY A 151 47.44 -6.63 32.29
C GLY A 151 46.00 -6.12 32.28
N VAL A 152 45.22 -6.53 31.29
CA VAL A 152 43.79 -6.23 31.17
C VAL A 152 42.99 -7.16 32.09
N ASP A 153 41.77 -6.76 32.45
CA ASP A 153 40.89 -7.60 33.25
C ASP A 153 40.57 -8.90 32.49
N PRO A 154 40.90 -10.08 33.03
CA PRO A 154 40.71 -11.35 32.32
C PRO A 154 39.25 -11.69 32.10
N VAL A 155 38.34 -11.27 32.99
CA VAL A 155 36.91 -11.49 32.85
C VAL A 155 36.37 -10.57 31.75
N ALA A 156 36.73 -9.28 31.78
CA ALA A 156 36.33 -8.34 30.73
C ALA A 156 36.84 -8.77 29.36
N HIS A 157 38.10 -9.18 29.27
CA HIS A 157 38.68 -9.67 28.01
C HIS A 157 37.96 -10.94 27.54
N TRP A 158 37.68 -11.88 28.44
CA TRP A 158 36.97 -13.10 28.09
C TRP A 158 35.56 -12.82 27.57
N LEU A 159 34.80 -11.97 28.26
CA LEU A 159 33.46 -11.58 27.84
C LEU A 159 33.47 -10.82 26.51
N GLN A 160 34.46 -9.96 26.29
CA GLN A 160 34.55 -9.12 25.10
C GLN A 160 35.06 -9.87 23.86
N PHE A 161 36.09 -10.70 24.03
CA PHE A 161 36.81 -11.34 22.91
C PHE A 161 36.91 -12.84 23.10
N GLY A 162 37.19 -13.31 24.32
CA GLY A 162 37.49 -14.72 24.60
C GLY A 162 36.37 -15.70 24.21
N ILE A 163 35.10 -15.34 24.40
CA ILE A 163 33.95 -16.17 24.02
C ILE A 163 33.86 -16.29 22.50
N ALA A 164 33.87 -15.17 21.77
CA ALA A 164 33.75 -15.16 20.31
C ALA A 164 34.99 -15.76 19.61
N GLU A 165 36.18 -15.57 20.17
CA GLU A 165 37.44 -16.11 19.67
C GLU A 165 37.65 -17.59 20.04
N GLY A 166 36.72 -18.21 20.78
CA GLY A 166 36.80 -19.60 21.19
C GLY A 166 38.03 -19.91 22.05
N ARG A 167 38.53 -18.94 22.82
CA ARG A 167 39.80 -19.09 23.55
C ARG A 167 39.69 -20.14 24.66
N GLU A 168 40.62 -21.08 24.66
CA GLU A 168 40.71 -22.16 25.64
C GLU A 168 40.95 -21.60 27.06
N GLY A 169 40.38 -22.27 28.08
CA GLY A 169 40.50 -21.90 29.50
C GLY A 169 39.19 -21.52 30.20
N ALA A 170 38.09 -21.38 29.46
CA ALA A 170 36.73 -21.28 29.99
C ALA A 170 36.00 -22.62 29.81
N GLY A 171 35.89 -23.43 30.87
CA GLY A 171 35.27 -24.75 30.82
C GLY A 171 33.74 -24.78 30.70
N VAL A 172 33.17 -24.42 29.54
CA VAL A 172 32.06 -25.08 28.79
C VAL A 172 31.78 -24.28 27.48
N SER A 173 31.52 -24.98 26.38
CA SER A 173 30.95 -24.50 25.10
C SER A 173 29.52 -25.07 24.93
N PRO A 174 28.62 -24.60 24.04
CA PRO A 174 28.09 -23.26 23.74
C PRO A 174 26.64 -23.09 24.26
N THR A 175 26.10 -21.87 24.32
CA THR A 175 24.64 -21.64 24.38
C THR A 175 23.99 -21.73 23.00
N PRO A 176 22.66 -22.00 22.90
CA PRO A 176 21.98 -22.21 21.63
C PRO A 176 22.15 -21.01 20.70
N PRO A 177 22.05 -21.21 19.37
CA PRO A 177 22.10 -20.11 18.41
C PRO A 177 21.05 -19.05 18.77
N PRO A 178 21.22 -17.79 18.32
CA PRO A 178 20.10 -16.85 18.30
C PRO A 178 18.86 -17.54 17.69
N PRO A 179 17.62 -17.18 18.08
CA PRO A 179 16.45 -17.68 17.37
C PRO A 179 16.70 -17.50 15.87
N SER A 180 16.47 -18.56 15.10
CA SER A 180 16.66 -18.50 13.66
C SER A 180 15.96 -17.24 13.12
N PRO A 181 16.59 -16.42 12.25
CA PRO A 181 15.91 -15.30 11.62
C PRO A 181 14.81 -15.78 10.67
N LEU A 182 14.79 -17.09 10.36
CA LEU A 182 13.91 -17.70 9.39
C LEU A 182 12.42 -17.34 9.55
N PRO A 183 11.84 -17.29 10.77
CA PRO A 183 10.45 -16.91 10.92
C PRO A 183 10.11 -15.50 10.44
N GLU A 184 10.96 -14.53 10.77
CA GLU A 184 10.77 -13.14 10.34
C GLU A 184 11.02 -13.01 8.83
N LEU A 185 12.06 -13.66 8.30
CA LEU A 185 12.38 -13.62 6.88
C LEU A 185 11.29 -14.25 5.99
N LEU A 186 10.67 -15.34 6.44
CA LEU A 186 9.56 -15.96 5.71
C LEU A 186 8.27 -15.16 5.82
N ALA A 187 8.03 -14.50 6.95
CA ALA A 187 6.93 -13.56 7.09
C ALA A 187 7.11 -12.35 6.15
N ASP A 188 8.33 -11.81 6.04
CA ASP A 188 8.65 -10.71 5.12
C ASP A 188 8.48 -11.12 3.65
N LEU A 189 8.95 -12.31 3.26
CA LEU A 189 8.76 -12.85 1.91
C LEU A 189 7.27 -13.01 1.56
N GLN A 190 6.49 -13.61 2.47
CA GLN A 190 5.04 -13.77 2.28
C GLN A 190 4.33 -12.41 2.20
N ALA A 191 4.73 -11.44 3.02
CA ALA A 191 4.17 -10.09 2.98
C ALA A 191 4.48 -9.39 1.66
N ALA A 192 5.70 -9.52 1.14
CA ALA A 192 6.11 -8.95 -0.14
C ALA A 192 5.34 -9.59 -1.32
N GLN A 193 5.19 -10.93 -1.31
CA GLN A 193 4.41 -11.67 -2.29
C GLN A 193 2.93 -11.27 -2.24
N ALA A 194 2.33 -11.20 -1.05
CA ALA A 194 0.94 -10.78 -0.88
C ALA A 194 0.71 -9.33 -1.32
N ALA A 195 1.69 -8.43 -1.10
CA ALA A 195 1.62 -7.06 -1.58
C ALA A 195 1.69 -6.99 -3.12
N LEU A 196 2.54 -7.80 -3.74
CA LEU A 196 2.59 -7.93 -5.20
C LEU A 196 1.28 -8.48 -5.78
N ASP A 197 0.74 -9.55 -5.20
CA ASP A 197 -0.53 -10.14 -5.63
C ASP A 197 -1.69 -9.13 -5.50
N ALA A 198 -1.76 -8.42 -4.37
CA ALA A 198 -2.78 -7.40 -4.14
C ALA A 198 -2.66 -6.22 -5.12
N PHE A 199 -1.43 -5.80 -5.44
CA PHE A 199 -1.17 -4.76 -6.45
C PHE A 199 -1.65 -5.21 -7.84
N LEU A 200 -1.26 -6.41 -8.27
CA LEU A 200 -1.65 -6.97 -9.57
C LEU A 200 -3.16 -7.21 -9.68
N GLU A 201 -3.81 -7.65 -8.60
CA GLU A 201 -5.27 -7.80 -8.55
C GLU A 201 -5.99 -6.45 -8.66
N ALA A 202 -5.47 -5.41 -7.99
CA ALA A 202 -6.03 -4.06 -8.05
C ALA A 202 -5.92 -3.44 -9.45
N GLU A 203 -4.81 -3.70 -10.14
CA GLU A 203 -4.59 -3.29 -11.54
C GLU A 203 -5.36 -4.17 -12.55
N GLU A 204 -5.99 -5.26 -12.09
CA GLU A 204 -6.60 -6.29 -12.92
C GLU A 204 -5.67 -6.78 -14.06
N ALA A 205 -4.34 -6.81 -13.79
CA ALA A 205 -3.31 -7.00 -14.81
C ALA A 205 -2.14 -7.85 -14.30
N THR A 206 -1.41 -8.46 -15.24
CA THR A 206 -0.11 -9.11 -14.97
C THR A 206 1.03 -8.10 -15.01
N ALA A 207 2.15 -8.46 -14.37
CA ALA A 207 3.40 -7.71 -14.43
C ALA A 207 3.89 -7.41 -15.88
N ALA A 208 3.59 -8.31 -16.83
CA ALA A 208 3.91 -8.11 -18.23
C ALA A 208 2.98 -7.07 -18.88
N GLU A 209 1.67 -7.15 -18.60
CA GLU A 209 0.69 -6.20 -19.11
C GLU A 209 0.93 -4.77 -18.60
N ILE A 210 1.36 -4.60 -17.34
CA ILE A 210 1.73 -3.28 -16.80
C ILE A 210 2.91 -2.66 -17.56
N ARG A 211 3.95 -3.46 -17.85
CA ARG A 211 5.12 -3.02 -18.61
C ARG A 211 4.80 -2.76 -20.09
N ASP A 212 3.92 -3.59 -20.68
CA ASP A 212 3.39 -3.38 -22.03
C ASP A 212 2.55 -2.09 -22.09
N ALA A 213 1.75 -1.79 -21.06
CA ALA A 213 0.96 -0.57 -20.99
C ALA A 213 1.83 0.70 -20.99
N LEU A 214 2.95 0.71 -20.27
CA LEU A 214 3.94 1.79 -20.36
C LEU A 214 4.48 1.94 -21.78
N THR A 215 4.86 0.81 -22.41
CA THR A 215 5.38 0.82 -23.79
C THR A 215 4.35 1.37 -24.78
N ASP A 216 3.08 0.97 -24.65
CA ASP A 216 1.99 1.44 -25.49
C ASP A 216 1.68 2.92 -25.26
N ALA A 217 1.71 3.39 -24.01
CA ALA A 217 1.53 4.80 -23.66
C ALA A 217 2.67 5.66 -24.23
N GLU A 218 3.92 5.21 -24.11
CA GLU A 218 5.09 5.88 -24.71
C GLU A 218 5.00 5.89 -26.24
N ALA A 219 4.54 4.80 -26.86
CA ALA A 219 4.34 4.71 -28.30
C ALA A 219 3.23 5.66 -28.78
N ALA A 220 2.13 5.78 -28.04
CA ALA A 220 1.06 6.73 -28.32
C ALA A 220 1.56 8.18 -28.21
N LEU A 221 2.30 8.49 -27.15
CA LEU A 221 2.96 9.78 -26.96
C LEU A 221 3.99 10.06 -28.07
N ALA A 222 4.71 9.06 -28.57
CA ALA A 222 5.66 9.23 -29.67
C ALA A 222 4.97 9.39 -31.04
N ALA A 223 3.80 8.78 -31.22
CA ALA A 223 3.04 8.80 -32.47
C ALA A 223 2.25 10.11 -32.68
N ASP A 224 1.99 10.87 -31.61
CA ASP A 224 1.26 12.12 -31.70
C ASP A 224 2.05 13.17 -32.52
N PRO A 225 1.48 13.63 -33.66
CA PRO A 225 2.14 14.52 -34.61
C PRO A 225 2.26 15.98 -34.14
N GLY A 226 1.60 16.37 -33.04
CA GLY A 226 1.57 17.76 -32.53
C GLY A 226 2.90 18.32 -32.04
N GLY A 227 3.94 17.48 -31.90
CA GLY A 227 5.25 17.91 -31.42
C GLY A 227 5.33 18.03 -29.89
N SER A 228 6.47 18.48 -29.37
CA SER A 228 6.67 18.60 -27.92
C SER A 228 5.75 19.67 -27.30
N ILE A 229 5.42 19.56 -26.01
CA ILE A 229 4.66 20.60 -25.27
C ILE A 229 5.27 22.00 -25.46
N ASN A 230 6.59 22.12 -25.52
CA ASN A 230 7.26 23.40 -25.77
C ASN A 230 6.98 23.97 -27.17
N GLN A 231 6.82 23.11 -28.18
CA GLN A 231 6.45 23.52 -29.53
C GLN A 231 4.99 23.94 -29.57
N LEU A 232 4.09 23.12 -29.02
CA LEU A 232 2.66 23.43 -28.94
C LEU A 232 2.38 24.74 -28.19
N ASN A 233 3.11 25.01 -27.10
CA ASN A 233 3.00 26.28 -26.39
C ASN A 233 3.51 27.48 -27.21
N ALA A 234 4.51 27.27 -28.08
CA ALA A 234 4.94 28.31 -29.01
C ALA A 234 3.89 28.54 -30.10
N ASP A 235 3.30 27.48 -30.64
CA ASP A 235 2.24 27.55 -31.65
C ASP A 235 0.99 28.24 -31.08
N LEU A 236 0.62 27.97 -29.82
CA LEU A 236 -0.46 28.69 -29.13
C LEU A 236 -0.16 30.18 -28.99
N LEU A 237 1.08 30.54 -28.65
CA LEU A 237 1.48 31.94 -28.53
C LEU A 237 1.40 32.66 -29.88
N ASP A 238 1.88 32.01 -30.95
CA ASP A 238 1.79 32.54 -32.31
C ASP A 238 0.31 32.72 -32.73
N ALA A 239 -0.57 31.75 -32.44
CA ALA A 239 -2.01 31.86 -32.70
C ALA A 239 -2.68 32.99 -31.88
N GLN A 240 -2.27 33.20 -30.62
CA GLN A 240 -2.76 34.30 -29.80
C GLN A 240 -2.32 35.67 -30.33
N ASP A 241 -1.10 35.77 -30.86
CA ASP A 241 -0.61 36.99 -31.53
C ASP A 241 -1.40 37.27 -32.82
N GLU A 242 -1.74 36.24 -33.60
CA GLU A 242 -2.61 36.37 -34.78
C GLU A 242 -4.02 36.81 -34.41
N LEU A 243 -4.60 36.24 -33.34
CA LEU A 243 -5.91 36.66 -32.83
C LEU A 243 -5.90 38.13 -32.41
N ALA A 244 -4.88 38.57 -31.67
CA ALA A 244 -4.74 39.97 -31.26
C ALA A 244 -4.62 40.90 -32.48
N ALA A 245 -3.93 40.47 -33.54
CA ALA A 245 -3.83 41.22 -34.78
C ALA A 245 -5.18 41.30 -35.52
N ALA A 246 -5.94 40.21 -35.58
CA ALA A 246 -7.27 40.18 -36.20
C ALA A 246 -8.28 41.06 -35.43
N GLU A 247 -8.27 41.01 -34.10
CA GLU A 247 -9.09 41.90 -33.26
C GLU A 247 -8.76 43.37 -33.49
N ALA A 248 -7.47 43.71 -33.59
CA ALA A 248 -7.04 45.06 -33.91
C ALA A 248 -7.46 45.51 -35.31
N ALA A 249 -7.51 44.59 -36.28
CA ALA A 249 -8.01 44.87 -37.63
C ALA A 249 -9.52 45.17 -37.62
N VAL A 250 -10.30 44.40 -36.86
CA VAL A 250 -11.74 44.65 -36.67
C VAL A 250 -11.97 46.04 -36.06
N ASP A 251 -11.21 46.40 -35.02
CA ASP A 251 -11.34 47.72 -34.38
C ASP A 251 -10.90 48.89 -35.26
N ALA A 252 -10.03 48.64 -36.23
CA ALA A 252 -9.58 49.65 -37.18
C ALA A 252 -10.64 49.96 -38.25
N ILE A 253 -11.60 49.06 -38.51
CA ILE A 253 -12.65 49.24 -39.52
C ILE A 253 -13.85 49.97 -38.91
N PRO A 254 -14.19 51.18 -39.38
CA PRO A 254 -15.29 51.96 -38.82
C PRO A 254 -16.63 51.22 -38.91
N GLY A 255 -17.31 51.08 -37.77
CA GLY A 255 -18.66 50.50 -37.70
C GLY A 255 -18.70 48.97 -37.57
N LEU A 256 -17.62 48.25 -37.91
CA LEU A 256 -17.61 46.79 -37.93
C LEU A 256 -17.84 46.17 -36.55
N ARG A 257 -17.17 46.68 -35.51
CA ARG A 257 -17.39 46.21 -34.13
C ARG A 257 -18.84 46.38 -33.67
N ALA A 258 -19.52 47.44 -34.11
CA ALA A 258 -20.92 47.67 -33.76
C ALA A 258 -21.86 46.72 -34.53
N ALA A 259 -21.54 46.44 -35.81
CA ALA A 259 -22.26 45.45 -36.61
C ALA A 259 -22.12 44.04 -36.03
N LEU A 260 -20.91 43.63 -35.63
CA LEU A 260 -20.66 42.35 -34.95
C LEU A 260 -21.46 42.22 -33.64
N ASN A 261 -21.46 43.26 -32.79
CA ASN A 261 -22.29 43.25 -31.58
C ASN A 261 -23.81 43.16 -31.88
N THR A 262 -24.24 43.57 -33.07
CA THR A 262 -25.65 43.47 -33.50
C THR A 262 -25.96 42.06 -33.97
N LEU A 263 -25.04 41.44 -34.71
CA LEU A 263 -25.11 40.02 -35.09
C LEU A 263 -25.14 39.13 -33.83
N ASP A 264 -24.22 39.32 -32.88
CA ASP A 264 -24.18 38.56 -31.62
C ASP A 264 -25.52 38.65 -30.85
N ALA A 265 -26.17 39.82 -30.87
CA ALA A 265 -27.45 40.02 -30.22
C ALA A 265 -28.60 39.32 -30.96
N ALA A 266 -28.60 39.36 -32.29
CA ALA A 266 -29.59 38.69 -33.12
C ALA A 266 -29.49 37.16 -33.01
N GLU A 267 -28.27 36.61 -33.00
CA GLU A 267 -28.04 35.17 -32.79
C GLU A 267 -28.53 34.70 -31.41
N ALA A 268 -28.30 35.50 -30.37
CA ALA A 268 -28.80 35.20 -29.02
C ALA A 268 -30.34 35.24 -28.94
N GLU A 269 -30.98 36.18 -29.64
CA GLU A 269 -32.44 36.22 -29.76
C GLU A 269 -32.98 35.01 -30.53
N LEU A 270 -32.28 34.58 -31.59
CA LEU A 270 -32.62 33.39 -32.37
C LEU A 270 -32.57 32.11 -31.51
N GLU A 271 -31.49 31.92 -30.74
CA GLU A 271 -31.37 30.77 -29.83
C GLU A 271 -32.51 30.76 -28.79
N ALA A 272 -32.81 31.92 -28.19
CA ALA A 272 -33.88 32.03 -27.21
C ALA A 272 -35.27 31.76 -27.80
N ALA A 273 -35.53 32.24 -29.03
CA ALA A 273 -36.79 32.00 -29.74
C ALA A 273 -36.95 30.52 -30.12
N ALA A 274 -35.87 29.86 -30.55
CA ALA A 274 -35.88 28.44 -30.87
C ALA A 274 -36.19 27.58 -29.64
N ALA A 275 -35.57 27.90 -28.49
CA ALA A 275 -35.85 27.21 -27.23
C ALA A 275 -37.31 27.41 -26.79
N ALA A 276 -37.85 28.63 -26.92
CA ALA A 276 -39.23 28.93 -26.58
C ALA A 276 -40.22 28.16 -27.46
N GLN A 277 -39.96 28.04 -28.76
CA GLN A 277 -40.79 27.28 -29.69
C GLN A 277 -40.89 25.80 -29.28
N VAL A 278 -39.76 25.16 -28.93
CA VAL A 278 -39.77 23.75 -28.49
C VAL A 278 -40.63 23.55 -27.25
N GLU A 279 -40.59 24.48 -26.29
CA GLU A 279 -41.42 24.42 -25.08
C GLU A 279 -42.90 24.58 -25.41
N THR A 280 -43.26 25.61 -26.18
CA THR A 280 -44.65 25.91 -26.51
C THR A 280 -45.28 24.86 -27.43
N GLU A 281 -44.51 24.23 -28.32
CA GLU A 281 -44.99 23.17 -29.21
C GLU A 281 -45.42 21.96 -28.38
N ALA A 282 -44.61 21.59 -27.38
CA ALA A 282 -44.92 20.52 -26.44
C ALA A 282 -46.16 20.85 -25.59
N GLU A 283 -46.30 22.09 -25.13
CA GLU A 283 -47.48 22.55 -24.39
C GLU A 283 -48.75 22.52 -25.24
N ALA A 284 -48.69 23.01 -26.49
CA ALA A 284 -49.79 22.98 -27.44
C ALA A 284 -50.22 21.53 -27.74
N ALA A 285 -49.28 20.64 -28.03
CA ALA A 285 -49.55 19.22 -28.25
C ALA A 285 -50.20 18.54 -27.02
N GLY A 286 -49.68 18.85 -25.82
CA GLY A 286 -50.24 18.37 -24.56
C GLY A 286 -51.67 18.86 -24.32
N ALA A 287 -51.92 20.15 -24.56
CA ALA A 287 -53.24 20.76 -24.41
C ALA A 287 -54.26 20.19 -25.41
N VAL A 288 -53.85 19.93 -26.65
CA VAL A 288 -54.68 19.26 -27.67
C VAL A 288 -55.08 17.85 -27.19
N ALA A 289 -54.12 17.08 -26.68
CA ALA A 289 -54.38 15.73 -26.17
C ALA A 289 -55.33 15.77 -24.96
N GLU A 290 -55.09 16.66 -24.00
CA GLU A 290 -55.93 16.80 -22.81
C GLU A 290 -57.36 17.25 -23.16
N PHE A 291 -57.50 18.21 -24.07
CA PHE A 291 -58.79 18.66 -24.58
C PHE A 291 -59.57 17.51 -25.22
N ASN A 292 -58.92 16.72 -26.08
CA ASN A 292 -59.53 15.59 -26.77
C ASN A 292 -59.97 14.47 -25.81
N VAL A 293 -59.23 14.23 -24.74
CA VAL A 293 -59.61 13.28 -23.68
C VAL A 293 -60.84 13.75 -22.90
N ARG A 294 -60.88 15.04 -22.55
CA ARG A 294 -61.99 15.64 -21.78
C ARG A 294 -63.27 15.81 -22.60
N ASN A 295 -63.17 15.86 -23.93
CA ASN A 295 -64.28 16.14 -24.85
C ASN A 295 -64.41 15.07 -25.95
N PRO A 296 -64.75 13.80 -25.63
CA PRO A 296 -64.63 12.67 -26.56
C PRO A 296 -65.57 12.69 -27.78
N LEU A 297 -66.52 13.63 -27.85
CA LEU A 297 -67.42 13.84 -28.99
C LEU A 297 -66.99 15.00 -29.89
N THR A 298 -65.94 15.74 -29.51
CA THR A 298 -65.45 16.94 -30.20
C THR A 298 -63.93 16.82 -30.35
N LEU A 299 -63.43 16.79 -31.59
CA LEU A 299 -62.01 16.66 -31.87
C LEU A 299 -61.38 18.04 -32.11
N ALA A 300 -60.33 18.37 -31.37
CA ALA A 300 -59.40 19.45 -31.68
C ALA A 300 -58.24 18.91 -32.54
N VAL A 301 -57.94 19.64 -33.61
CA VAL A 301 -56.79 19.41 -34.49
C VAL A 301 -55.99 20.70 -34.54
N TYR A 302 -54.77 20.64 -34.04
CA TYR A 302 -53.77 21.71 -34.19
C TYR A 302 -52.91 21.42 -35.42
N THR A 303 -52.68 22.44 -36.23
CA THR A 303 -51.76 22.44 -37.36
C THR A 303 -50.84 23.64 -37.17
N ALA A 304 -49.58 23.35 -36.86
CA ALA A 304 -48.57 24.38 -36.65
C ALA A 304 -48.26 25.06 -38.00
N PRO A 305 -48.37 26.39 -38.09
CA PRO A 305 -48.00 27.12 -39.30
C PRO A 305 -46.47 27.19 -39.43
N GLU A 306 -45.94 27.39 -40.65
CA GLU A 306 -44.55 27.80 -40.83
C GLU A 306 -44.40 29.30 -40.51
N ALA A 307 -43.19 29.73 -40.13
CA ALA A 307 -42.94 31.14 -39.85
C ALA A 307 -43.20 31.99 -41.11
N GLY A 308 -44.02 33.04 -40.98
CA GLY A 308 -44.39 33.91 -42.09
C GLY A 308 -45.52 33.39 -42.98
N ASP A 309 -46.13 32.25 -42.65
CA ASP A 309 -47.35 31.80 -43.32
C ASP A 309 -48.51 32.79 -43.11
N ALA A 310 -49.35 32.90 -44.14
CA ALA A 310 -50.57 33.70 -44.13
C ALA A 310 -51.76 32.84 -44.54
N ASP A 311 -52.94 33.18 -44.03
CA ASP A 311 -54.22 32.55 -44.38
C ASP A 311 -54.30 31.02 -44.09
N GLU A 312 -53.81 30.58 -42.91
CA GLU A 312 -53.89 29.17 -42.50
C GLU A 312 -54.84 28.92 -41.32
N ASP A 313 -55.57 27.79 -41.37
CA ASP A 313 -56.35 27.26 -40.25
C ASP A 313 -55.41 26.59 -39.22
N VAL A 314 -55.13 27.27 -38.12
CA VAL A 314 -54.16 26.84 -37.11
C VAL A 314 -54.77 25.85 -36.10
N LEU A 315 -55.98 26.13 -35.62
CA LEU A 315 -56.70 25.26 -34.69
C LEU A 315 -58.12 25.06 -35.17
N THR A 316 -58.51 23.82 -35.41
CA THR A 316 -59.91 23.46 -35.69
C THR A 316 -60.48 22.62 -34.54
N VAL A 317 -61.72 22.88 -34.16
CA VAL A 317 -62.44 22.15 -33.10
C VAL A 317 -63.80 21.73 -33.64
N GLY A 318 -64.06 20.42 -33.68
CA GLY A 318 -65.30 19.89 -34.25
C GLY A 318 -65.47 20.14 -35.76
N GLY A 319 -64.39 20.49 -36.46
CA GLY A 319 -64.40 20.86 -37.88
C GLY A 319 -64.68 22.34 -38.15
N GLU A 320 -64.78 23.18 -37.12
CA GLU A 320 -64.84 24.64 -37.24
C GLU A 320 -63.48 25.26 -36.89
N THR A 321 -63.03 26.24 -37.65
CA THR A 321 -61.81 27.01 -37.37
C THR A 321 -62.00 27.87 -36.12
N VAL A 322 -61.09 27.70 -35.17
CA VAL A 322 -61.06 28.45 -33.90
C VAL A 322 -59.94 29.48 -33.93
N ILE A 323 -58.75 29.09 -34.39
CA ILE A 323 -57.59 29.96 -34.54
C ILE A 323 -57.16 29.87 -36.00
N SER A 324 -56.91 31.01 -36.64
CA SER A 324 -56.31 31.12 -37.97
C SER A 324 -55.28 32.25 -38.02
N LEU A 325 -54.52 32.33 -39.10
CA LEU A 325 -53.72 33.50 -39.45
C LEU A 325 -54.50 34.40 -40.43
N ASP A 326 -54.33 35.72 -40.35
CA ASP A 326 -54.82 36.67 -41.37
C ASP A 326 -53.84 36.81 -42.55
N ASP A 327 -54.23 37.60 -43.57
CA ASP A 327 -53.41 37.92 -44.75
C ASP A 327 -52.04 38.53 -44.38
N GLU A 328 -51.89 39.04 -43.15
CA GLU A 328 -50.68 39.62 -42.60
C GLU A 328 -49.96 38.69 -41.60
N GLY A 329 -50.37 37.42 -41.49
CA GLY A 329 -49.76 36.41 -40.63
C GLY A 329 -50.07 36.57 -39.13
N ASN A 330 -51.02 37.44 -38.77
CA ASN A 330 -51.38 37.66 -37.37
C ASN A 330 -52.44 36.65 -36.91
N LEU A 331 -52.34 36.26 -35.65
CA LEU A 331 -53.29 35.33 -35.04
C LEU A 331 -54.68 35.95 -34.89
N VAL A 332 -55.69 35.27 -35.43
CA VAL A 332 -57.09 35.63 -35.34
C VAL A 332 -57.90 34.51 -34.70
N VAL A 333 -58.70 34.86 -33.69
CA VAL A 333 -59.69 33.94 -33.12
C VAL A 333 -60.98 34.03 -33.95
N ALA A 334 -61.26 32.98 -34.73
CA ALA A 334 -62.33 32.96 -35.74
C ALA A 334 -63.72 32.60 -35.17
N ALA A 335 -63.78 31.93 -34.01
CA ALA A 335 -65.03 31.52 -33.35
C ALA A 335 -64.86 31.43 -31.82
N GLU A 336 -65.98 31.43 -31.07
CA GLU A 336 -66.00 31.06 -29.64
C GLU A 336 -66.37 29.57 -29.48
N PRO A 337 -65.40 28.64 -29.44
CA PRO A 337 -65.66 27.22 -29.27
C PRO A 337 -66.09 26.86 -27.84
N GLU A 338 -66.86 25.78 -27.71
CA GLU A 338 -67.29 25.22 -26.42
C GLU A 338 -66.54 23.92 -26.11
N GLY A 339 -66.12 23.73 -24.85
CA GLY A 339 -65.48 22.49 -24.39
C GLY A 339 -64.80 22.65 -23.02
N VAL A 340 -64.65 21.56 -22.27
CA VAL A 340 -63.94 21.59 -20.99
C VAL A 340 -62.43 21.76 -21.26
N GLY A 341 -61.83 22.84 -20.76
CA GLY A 341 -60.41 23.17 -20.97
C GLY A 341 -60.12 23.92 -22.27
N ILE A 342 -61.13 24.42 -22.99
CA ILE A 342 -60.93 25.11 -24.28
C ILE A 342 -60.08 26.38 -24.18
N ALA A 343 -60.16 27.10 -23.05
CA ALA A 343 -59.36 28.30 -22.81
C ALA A 343 -57.86 27.97 -22.66
N ASP A 344 -57.54 26.86 -22.00
CA ASP A 344 -56.17 26.40 -21.79
C ASP A 344 -55.57 25.91 -23.13
N LEU A 345 -56.37 25.21 -23.95
CA LEU A 345 -55.99 24.82 -25.31
C LEU A 345 -55.71 26.03 -26.21
N ILE A 346 -56.63 27.00 -26.24
CA ILE A 346 -56.44 28.23 -27.04
C ILE A 346 -55.20 28.98 -26.58
N ALA A 347 -54.97 29.10 -25.27
CA ALA A 347 -53.80 29.77 -24.72
C ALA A 347 -52.49 29.08 -25.13
N ALA A 348 -52.43 27.75 -25.02
CA ALA A 348 -51.23 26.98 -25.40
C ALA A 348 -50.93 27.08 -26.90
N VAL A 349 -51.93 26.92 -27.76
CA VAL A 349 -51.75 27.07 -29.22
C VAL A 349 -51.40 28.51 -29.60
N THR A 350 -51.98 29.51 -28.92
CA THR A 350 -51.64 30.92 -29.16
C THR A 350 -50.20 31.24 -28.77
N ALA A 351 -49.72 30.67 -27.66
CA ALA A 351 -48.33 30.82 -27.23
C ALA A 351 -47.36 30.19 -28.24
N ASP A 352 -47.72 29.02 -28.78
CA ASP A 352 -46.90 28.32 -29.77
C ASP A 352 -46.75 29.08 -31.09
N VAL A 353 -47.86 29.58 -31.64
CA VAL A 353 -47.83 30.43 -32.85
C VAL A 353 -47.01 31.71 -32.62
N ALA A 354 -47.11 32.30 -31.42
CA ALA A 354 -46.31 33.49 -31.09
C ALA A 354 -44.80 33.16 -31.02
N ALA A 355 -44.41 31.99 -30.54
CA ALA A 355 -43.03 31.53 -30.52
C ALA A 355 -42.49 31.24 -31.93
N ILE A 356 -43.29 30.61 -32.80
CA ILE A 356 -42.96 30.39 -34.23
C ILE A 356 -42.69 31.72 -34.94
N ASN A 357 -43.56 32.72 -34.76
CA ASN A 357 -43.37 34.04 -35.37
C ASN A 357 -42.16 34.79 -34.81
N ALA A 358 -41.88 34.64 -33.51
CA ALA A 358 -40.69 35.23 -32.89
C ALA A 358 -39.41 34.58 -33.42
N LEU A 359 -39.43 33.27 -33.70
CA LEU A 359 -38.31 32.56 -34.30
C LEU A 359 -38.00 33.10 -35.70
N GLY A 360 -38.99 33.19 -36.58
CA GLY A 360 -38.78 33.73 -37.93
C GLY A 360 -38.28 35.18 -37.93
N ALA A 361 -38.81 36.02 -37.03
CA ALA A 361 -38.32 37.40 -36.89
C ALA A 361 -36.87 37.47 -36.41
N ALA A 362 -36.41 36.51 -35.61
CA ALA A 362 -35.03 36.43 -35.17
C ALA A 362 -34.10 35.91 -36.28
N GLU A 363 -34.57 34.98 -37.12
CA GLU A 363 -33.86 34.54 -38.33
C GLU A 363 -33.63 35.72 -39.30
N ASP A 364 -34.68 36.49 -39.59
CA ASP A 364 -34.59 37.71 -40.40
C ASP A 364 -33.62 38.74 -39.82
N ALA A 365 -33.55 38.86 -38.49
CA ALA A 365 -32.67 39.80 -37.81
C ALA A 365 -31.19 39.40 -37.92
N VAL A 366 -30.88 38.09 -37.93
CA VAL A 366 -29.53 37.57 -38.16
C VAL A 366 -29.11 37.87 -39.61
N GLU A 367 -29.93 37.53 -40.60
CA GLU A 367 -29.64 37.81 -42.01
C GLU A 367 -29.36 39.31 -42.25
N ALA A 368 -30.20 40.19 -41.67
CA ALA A 368 -30.01 41.63 -41.79
C ALA A 368 -28.71 42.13 -41.12
N ALA A 369 -28.25 41.48 -40.05
CA ALA A 369 -27.00 41.82 -39.38
C ALA A 369 -25.77 41.35 -40.18
N GLU A 370 -25.84 40.17 -40.81
CA GLU A 370 -24.81 39.64 -41.72
C GLU A 370 -24.66 40.55 -42.95
N ASP A 371 -25.77 40.92 -43.60
CA ASP A 371 -25.78 41.88 -44.74
C ASP A 371 -25.11 43.21 -44.35
N ALA A 372 -25.34 43.69 -43.13
CA ALA A 372 -24.75 44.94 -42.65
C ALA A 372 -23.21 44.84 -42.46
N ILE A 373 -22.67 43.64 -42.24
CA ILE A 373 -21.23 43.38 -42.18
C ILE A 373 -20.66 43.33 -43.60
N GLU A 374 -21.34 42.67 -44.55
CA GLU A 374 -20.93 42.59 -45.95
C GLU A 374 -20.82 43.99 -46.60
N ASP A 375 -21.76 44.87 -46.28
CA ASP A 375 -21.79 46.26 -46.79
C ASP A 375 -20.63 47.14 -46.28
N ILE A 376 -19.90 46.72 -45.24
CA ILE A 376 -18.74 47.44 -44.71
C ILE A 376 -17.49 47.07 -45.52
N GLU A 377 -16.80 48.07 -46.08
CA GLU A 377 -15.57 47.85 -46.85
C GLU A 377 -14.49 47.12 -46.01
N GLY A 378 -14.17 45.89 -46.41
CA GLY A 378 -13.23 45.02 -45.71
C GLY A 378 -13.80 44.30 -44.49
N GLY A 379 -15.11 44.43 -44.23
CA GLY A 379 -15.82 43.81 -43.11
C GLY A 379 -15.73 42.28 -43.14
N GLU A 380 -16.26 41.66 -44.20
CA GLU A 380 -16.24 40.21 -44.43
C GLU A 380 -14.82 39.62 -44.24
N ALA A 381 -13.83 40.16 -44.93
CA ALA A 381 -12.45 39.68 -44.83
C ALA A 381 -11.82 39.81 -43.43
N ALA A 382 -12.22 40.81 -42.64
CA ALA A 382 -11.75 40.98 -41.27
C ALA A 382 -12.46 40.03 -40.29
N VAL A 383 -13.74 39.74 -40.53
CA VAL A 383 -14.51 38.75 -39.77
C VAL A 383 -13.97 37.34 -40.04
N ASP A 384 -13.74 36.98 -41.30
CA ASP A 384 -13.13 35.71 -41.68
C ASP A 384 -11.77 35.50 -41.00
N ALA A 385 -10.93 36.54 -40.98
CA ALA A 385 -9.63 36.48 -40.31
C ALA A 385 -9.76 36.32 -38.79
N LEU A 386 -10.74 36.98 -38.15
CA LEU A 386 -11.01 36.84 -36.72
C LEU A 386 -11.51 35.44 -36.37
N VAL A 387 -12.42 34.88 -37.17
CA VAL A 387 -12.93 33.51 -37.00
C VAL A 387 -11.78 32.52 -37.14
N ALA A 388 -11.00 32.61 -38.22
CA ALA A 388 -9.86 31.72 -38.45
C ALA A 388 -8.82 31.79 -37.31
N ALA A 389 -8.53 32.98 -36.79
CA ALA A 389 -7.59 33.13 -35.68
C ALA A 389 -8.12 32.55 -34.36
N ARG A 390 -9.43 32.67 -34.09
CA ARG A 390 -10.07 32.02 -32.93
C ARG A 390 -10.04 30.50 -33.05
N GLU A 391 -10.33 29.97 -34.23
CA GLU A 391 -10.24 28.54 -34.52
C GLU A 391 -8.82 28.02 -34.34
N ALA A 392 -7.80 28.75 -34.80
CA ALA A 392 -6.40 28.40 -34.62
C ALA A 392 -5.98 28.33 -33.14
N VAL A 393 -6.43 29.30 -32.32
CA VAL A 393 -6.20 29.25 -30.86
C VAL A 393 -6.88 28.02 -30.25
N ALA A 394 -8.14 27.76 -30.59
CA ALA A 394 -8.87 26.61 -30.07
C ALA A 394 -8.23 25.27 -30.48
N GLU A 395 -7.74 25.15 -31.72
CA GLU A 395 -7.02 23.96 -32.20
C GLU A 395 -5.70 23.76 -31.45
N ALA A 396 -4.93 24.84 -31.22
CA ALA A 396 -3.69 24.77 -30.45
C ALA A 396 -3.92 24.38 -28.99
N GLU A 397 -4.95 24.92 -28.33
CA GLU A 397 -5.33 24.55 -26.96
C GLU A 397 -5.77 23.08 -26.88
N ALA A 398 -6.56 22.61 -27.86
CA ALA A 398 -6.99 21.22 -27.92
C ALA A 398 -5.80 20.25 -28.12
N ALA A 399 -4.83 20.61 -28.97
CA ALA A 399 -3.62 19.83 -29.15
C ALA A 399 -2.77 19.75 -27.87
N ILE A 400 -2.65 20.85 -27.12
CA ILE A 400 -1.97 20.86 -25.81
C ILE A 400 -2.71 19.96 -24.82
N ALA A 401 -4.03 20.05 -24.75
CA ALA A 401 -4.83 19.23 -23.83
C ALA A 401 -4.66 17.73 -24.13
N GLN A 402 -4.74 17.33 -25.40
CA GLN A 402 -4.51 15.95 -25.83
C GLN A 402 -3.10 15.47 -25.47
N ARG A 403 -2.08 16.31 -25.69
CA ARG A 403 -0.69 15.97 -25.35
C ARG A 403 -0.49 15.75 -23.85
N LEU A 404 -1.14 16.58 -23.02
CA LEU A 404 -1.08 16.45 -21.56
C LEU A 404 -1.78 15.20 -21.06
N GLU A 405 -2.90 14.80 -21.68
CA GLU A 405 -3.58 13.54 -21.37
C GLU A 405 -2.67 12.33 -21.67
N LEU A 406 -2.01 12.32 -22.84
CA LEU A 406 -1.05 11.27 -23.18
C LEU A 406 0.14 11.24 -22.22
N GLN A 407 0.66 12.40 -21.81
CA GLN A 407 1.74 12.47 -20.83
C GLN A 407 1.31 11.93 -19.46
N ALA A 408 0.09 12.27 -19.01
CA ALA A 408 -0.45 11.77 -17.76
C ALA A 408 -0.59 10.23 -17.77
N ALA A 409 -1.03 9.65 -18.89
CA ALA A 409 -1.09 8.20 -19.06
C ALA A 409 0.30 7.53 -18.99
N VAL A 410 1.34 8.17 -19.56
CA VAL A 410 2.72 7.69 -19.43
C VAL A 410 3.20 7.78 -17.98
N ASP A 411 2.93 8.88 -17.29
CA ASP A 411 3.35 9.07 -15.90
C ASP A 411 2.66 8.07 -14.96
N GLU A 412 1.38 7.77 -15.18
CA GLU A 412 0.60 6.75 -14.45
C GLU A 412 1.15 5.35 -14.69
N ALA A 413 1.36 4.97 -15.95
CA ALA A 413 1.93 3.66 -16.29
C ALA A 413 3.35 3.48 -15.74
N GLN A 414 4.17 4.54 -15.74
CA GLN A 414 5.51 4.50 -15.16
C GLN A 414 5.47 4.33 -13.64
N ALA A 415 4.55 4.99 -12.95
CA ALA A 415 4.39 4.84 -11.51
C ALA A 415 4.02 3.40 -11.13
N ALA A 416 3.13 2.76 -11.92
CA ALA A 416 2.79 1.35 -11.74
C ALA A 416 3.99 0.41 -11.97
N VAL A 417 4.81 0.68 -12.99
CA VAL A 417 6.06 -0.06 -13.22
C VAL A 417 7.06 0.13 -12.08
N ASP A 418 7.22 1.35 -11.57
CA ASP A 418 8.14 1.65 -10.46
C ASP A 418 7.71 0.92 -9.17
N GLU A 419 6.41 0.88 -8.88
CA GLU A 419 5.86 0.14 -7.73
C GLU A 419 6.04 -1.38 -7.89
N LEU A 420 5.77 -1.90 -9.09
CA LEU A 420 6.01 -3.30 -9.44
C LEU A 420 7.48 -3.71 -9.24
N ASP A 421 8.42 -2.91 -9.75
CA ASP A 421 9.85 -3.18 -9.62
C ASP A 421 10.31 -3.11 -8.15
N ALA A 422 9.73 -2.21 -7.33
CA ALA A 422 10.01 -2.14 -5.91
C ALA A 422 9.51 -3.38 -5.14
N LEU A 423 8.34 -3.91 -5.50
CA LEU A 423 7.78 -5.13 -4.93
C LEU A 423 8.59 -6.36 -5.34
N GLU A 424 8.97 -6.48 -6.60
CA GLU A 424 9.85 -7.54 -7.09
C GLU A 424 11.23 -7.50 -6.38
N GLN A 425 11.78 -6.31 -6.13
CA GLN A 425 13.02 -6.16 -5.36
C GLN A 425 12.86 -6.57 -3.90
N ALA A 426 11.73 -6.25 -3.26
CA ALA A 426 11.47 -6.66 -1.88
C ALA A 426 11.40 -8.20 -1.73
N ILE A 427 10.84 -8.89 -2.73
CA ILE A 427 10.86 -10.35 -2.80
C ILE A 427 12.30 -10.86 -2.93
N ALA A 428 13.08 -10.29 -3.86
CA ALA A 428 14.48 -10.69 -4.06
C ALA A 428 15.34 -10.45 -2.80
N ASP A 429 15.15 -9.34 -2.10
CA ASP A 429 15.86 -9.03 -0.85
C ASP A 429 15.51 -10.04 0.26
N ALA A 430 14.25 -10.45 0.36
CA ALA A 430 13.81 -11.47 1.31
C ALA A 430 14.39 -12.86 0.96
N GLU A 431 14.41 -13.23 -0.32
CA GLU A 431 15.04 -14.46 -0.82
C GLU A 431 16.55 -14.51 -0.52
N ASP A 432 17.28 -13.42 -0.81
CA ASP A 432 18.71 -13.31 -0.51
C ASP A 432 18.97 -13.42 1.00
N ALA A 433 18.13 -12.79 1.83
CA ALA A 433 18.26 -12.86 3.29
C ALA A 433 18.06 -14.30 3.84
N ILE A 434 17.16 -15.09 3.24
CA ILE A 434 16.96 -16.50 3.59
C ILE A 434 18.22 -17.32 3.25
N ILE A 435 18.81 -17.09 2.07
CA ILE A 435 20.05 -17.77 1.66
C ILE A 435 21.21 -17.37 2.57
N GLU A 436 21.37 -16.08 2.90
CA GLU A 436 22.41 -15.58 3.80
C GLU A 436 22.27 -16.15 5.22
N ALA A 437 21.04 -16.44 5.66
CA ALA A 437 20.75 -17.11 6.92
C ALA A 437 21.06 -18.62 6.91
N GLY A 438 21.43 -19.19 5.75
CA GLY A 438 21.91 -20.56 5.59
C GLY A 438 20.85 -21.57 5.16
N PHE A 439 19.70 -21.11 4.67
CA PHE A 439 18.61 -21.98 4.21
C PHE A 439 18.53 -22.03 2.68
N ALA A 440 17.98 -23.12 2.14
CA ALA A 440 17.58 -23.17 0.74
C ALA A 440 16.40 -22.22 0.47
N LEU A 441 16.19 -21.81 -0.79
CA LEU A 441 15.04 -20.96 -1.11
C LEU A 441 13.72 -21.71 -0.84
N PRO A 442 12.68 -21.02 -0.35
CA PRO A 442 11.43 -21.68 -0.02
C PRO A 442 10.73 -22.28 -1.25
N VAL A 443 10.19 -23.49 -1.07
CA VAL A 443 9.44 -24.21 -2.10
C VAL A 443 7.97 -24.23 -1.70
N ALA A 444 7.08 -23.72 -2.55
CA ALA A 444 5.64 -23.81 -2.33
C ALA A 444 5.16 -25.27 -2.41
N ILE A 445 4.26 -25.67 -1.51
CA ILE A 445 3.57 -26.97 -1.57
C ILE A 445 2.32 -26.83 -2.45
N ASP A 446 2.53 -26.77 -3.77
CA ASP A 446 1.47 -26.73 -4.79
C ASP A 446 1.46 -27.99 -5.69
N ALA A 447 2.37 -28.91 -5.40
CA ALA A 447 2.53 -30.22 -6.03
C ALA A 447 3.27 -31.16 -5.06
N ALA A 448 3.47 -32.41 -5.47
CA ALA A 448 4.34 -33.32 -4.72
C ALA A 448 5.79 -32.81 -4.74
N VAL A 449 6.38 -32.65 -3.55
CA VAL A 449 7.73 -32.11 -3.34
C VAL A 449 8.57 -33.08 -2.52
N ALA A 450 9.88 -32.89 -2.54
CA ALA A 450 10.81 -33.73 -1.80
C ALA A 450 11.86 -32.87 -1.10
N GLY A 451 12.17 -33.23 0.15
CA GLY A 451 13.38 -32.77 0.84
C GLY A 451 14.63 -33.22 0.11
N THR A 452 15.71 -32.53 0.41
CA THR A 452 17.05 -32.69 -0.15
C THR A 452 18.03 -33.00 0.99
N ALA A 453 19.32 -32.80 0.72
CA ALA A 453 20.36 -32.93 1.74
C ALA A 453 20.70 -31.57 2.41
N GLU A 454 20.02 -30.50 2.02
CA GLU A 454 20.14 -29.16 2.59
C GLU A 454 18.99 -28.92 3.58
N ASP A 455 19.06 -27.85 4.37
CA ASP A 455 17.95 -27.45 5.24
C ASP A 455 16.86 -26.82 4.36
N ASP A 456 15.82 -27.59 4.03
CA ASP A 456 14.76 -27.16 3.13
C ASP A 456 13.63 -26.41 3.84
N ILE A 457 13.08 -25.42 3.13
CA ILE A 457 11.91 -24.67 3.57
C ILE A 457 10.76 -24.94 2.61
N PHE A 458 9.63 -25.37 3.15
CA PHE A 458 8.40 -25.53 2.41
C PHE A 458 7.37 -24.49 2.87
N LEU A 459 6.78 -23.78 1.91
CA LEU A 459 5.70 -22.83 2.18
C LEU A 459 4.35 -23.52 1.95
N PHE A 460 3.51 -23.53 2.98
CA PHE A 460 2.11 -23.82 2.77
C PHE A 460 1.48 -22.68 1.96
N VAL A 461 0.93 -23.02 0.81
CA VAL A 461 0.12 -22.12 -0.01
C VAL A 461 -1.32 -22.61 0.03
N ALA A 462 -2.24 -21.72 0.38
CA ALA A 462 -3.65 -22.07 0.54
C ALA A 462 -4.23 -22.51 -0.82
N SER A 463 -4.57 -23.79 -0.93
CA SER A 463 -5.18 -24.38 -2.12
C SER A 463 -6.29 -25.33 -1.65
N PRO A 464 -7.51 -24.81 -1.47
CA PRO A 464 -8.62 -25.54 -0.89
C PRO A 464 -8.97 -26.81 -1.70
N GLY A 465 -9.06 -27.96 -1.01
CA GLY A 465 -9.46 -29.24 -1.62
C GLY A 465 -8.33 -30.04 -2.29
N ASP A 466 -7.11 -29.51 -2.32
CA ASP A 466 -5.95 -30.20 -2.90
C ASP A 466 -5.23 -31.11 -1.89
N ALA A 467 -4.48 -32.07 -2.42
CA ALA A 467 -3.71 -33.03 -1.64
C ALA A 467 -2.29 -33.19 -2.22
N PHE A 468 -1.29 -33.06 -1.36
CA PHE A 468 0.13 -33.08 -1.75
C PHE A 468 0.94 -34.02 -0.87
N ASP A 469 1.98 -34.62 -1.46
CA ASP A 469 2.94 -35.46 -0.75
C ASP A 469 4.26 -34.70 -0.60
N VAL A 470 4.81 -34.70 0.62
CA VAL A 470 6.18 -34.26 0.91
C VAL A 470 6.97 -35.50 1.27
N THR A 471 7.94 -35.84 0.43
CA THR A 471 8.83 -36.99 0.63
C THR A 471 10.19 -36.55 1.17
N LEU A 472 10.93 -37.43 1.83
CA LEU A 472 12.28 -37.14 2.37
C LEU A 472 12.34 -35.99 3.40
N PHE A 473 11.20 -35.59 3.97
CA PHE A 473 11.13 -34.51 4.95
C PHE A 473 11.86 -34.87 6.25
N GLY A 474 12.97 -34.17 6.52
CA GLY A 474 13.86 -34.42 7.65
C GLY A 474 14.70 -35.69 7.53
N ASP A 475 14.89 -36.23 6.31
CA ASP A 475 15.67 -37.46 6.05
C ASP A 475 17.19 -37.19 6.06
N GLU A 476 17.65 -36.17 5.32
CA GLU A 476 19.07 -35.76 5.23
C GLU A 476 19.26 -34.24 5.47
N GLY A 477 18.57 -33.64 6.44
CA GLY A 477 18.66 -32.20 6.72
C GLY A 477 17.70 -31.78 7.85
N VAL A 478 17.68 -30.49 8.20
CA VAL A 478 16.61 -29.91 9.04
C VAL A 478 15.59 -29.24 8.13
N ASP A 479 14.48 -29.93 7.88
CA ASP A 479 13.43 -29.44 6.99
C ASP A 479 12.32 -28.79 7.78
N THR A 480 11.76 -27.70 7.24
CA THR A 480 10.69 -26.94 7.90
C THR A 480 9.56 -26.61 6.94
N ILE A 481 8.32 -26.85 7.37
CA ILE A 481 7.11 -26.30 6.73
C ILE A 481 6.66 -25.06 7.50
N PHE A 482 6.45 -23.96 6.80
CA PHE A 482 5.83 -22.77 7.35
C PHE A 482 4.37 -22.66 6.92
N PHE A 483 3.46 -22.64 7.89
CA PHE A 483 2.02 -22.53 7.67
C PHE A 483 1.49 -21.10 7.77
N GLY A 484 2.28 -20.16 8.28
CA GLY A 484 1.82 -18.82 8.65
C GLY A 484 1.49 -18.70 10.14
N GLU A 485 1.27 -17.46 10.60
CA GLU A 485 0.89 -17.20 11.99
C GLU A 485 -0.57 -17.62 12.28
N GLY A 486 -0.86 -17.94 13.54
CA GLY A 486 -2.24 -18.20 14.00
C GLY A 486 -2.74 -19.64 13.82
N PHE A 487 -1.97 -20.51 13.17
CA PHE A 487 -2.27 -21.94 13.12
C PHE A 487 -2.00 -22.64 14.45
N THR A 488 -2.92 -23.51 14.84
CA THR A 488 -2.76 -24.39 15.99
C THR A 488 -2.72 -25.85 15.57
N LEU A 489 -1.79 -26.63 16.12
CA LEU A 489 -1.64 -28.05 15.80
C LEU A 489 -2.54 -28.90 16.71
N VAL A 490 -3.44 -29.68 16.12
CA VAL A 490 -4.45 -30.48 16.82
C VAL A 490 -4.40 -31.94 16.38
N GLN A 491 -4.19 -32.86 17.33
CA GLN A 491 -4.23 -34.29 17.00
C GLN A 491 -5.67 -34.79 16.84
N ILE A 492 -5.95 -35.51 15.76
CA ILE A 492 -7.17 -36.30 15.61
C ILE A 492 -7.00 -37.59 16.43
N PRO A 493 -7.90 -37.87 17.41
CA PRO A 493 -7.84 -39.11 18.18
C PRO A 493 -7.83 -40.37 17.29
N GLU A 494 -7.09 -41.40 17.69
CA GLU A 494 -6.91 -42.64 16.91
C GLU A 494 -8.23 -43.38 16.57
N ASP A 495 -9.29 -43.16 17.34
CA ASP A 495 -10.62 -43.74 17.12
C ASP A 495 -11.53 -42.89 16.22
N LEU A 496 -11.03 -41.74 15.77
CA LEU A 496 -11.73 -40.78 14.92
C LEU A 496 -11.01 -40.59 13.58
N THR A 497 -11.73 -40.00 12.63
CA THR A 497 -11.20 -39.53 11.35
C THR A 497 -11.51 -38.05 11.18
N ILE A 498 -10.94 -37.45 10.14
CA ILE A 498 -11.26 -36.07 9.74
C ILE A 498 -12.75 -35.88 9.45
N GLU A 499 -13.54 -36.92 9.13
CA GLU A 499 -15.00 -36.78 8.93
C GLU A 499 -15.77 -36.52 10.25
N ASN A 500 -15.11 -36.57 11.40
CA ASN A 500 -15.70 -36.25 12.69
C ASN A 500 -15.57 -34.76 13.01
N ARG A 501 -16.43 -34.23 13.89
CA ARG A 501 -16.35 -32.82 14.33
C ARG A 501 -15.19 -32.64 15.31
N VAL A 502 -14.00 -32.45 14.78
CA VAL A 502 -12.76 -32.16 15.53
C VAL A 502 -12.43 -30.68 15.33
N GLY A 503 -11.84 -30.00 16.32
CA GLY A 503 -11.40 -28.62 16.15
C GLY A 503 -12.25 -27.49 16.76
N ASP A 504 -11.81 -26.26 16.51
CA ASP A 504 -12.38 -24.97 16.91
C ASP A 504 -13.08 -24.29 15.70
N ARG A 505 -13.74 -23.14 15.89
CA ARG A 505 -14.37 -22.34 14.81
C ARG A 505 -13.77 -20.94 14.68
N GLU A 506 -12.92 -20.55 15.62
CA GLU A 506 -12.41 -19.18 15.74
C GLU A 506 -10.92 -19.08 15.41
N VAL A 507 -10.23 -20.21 15.18
CA VAL A 507 -8.79 -20.26 14.90
C VAL A 507 -8.52 -21.20 13.73
N LEU A 508 -7.44 -20.94 12.98
CA LEU A 508 -6.95 -21.84 11.96
C LEU A 508 -6.27 -23.05 12.63
N GLU A 509 -6.57 -24.24 12.14
CA GLU A 509 -6.03 -25.49 12.67
C GLU A 509 -5.26 -26.31 11.63
N ILE A 510 -4.24 -27.01 12.11
CA ILE A 510 -3.60 -28.12 11.41
C ILE A 510 -4.02 -29.37 12.19
N LEU A 511 -5.00 -30.09 11.67
CA LEU A 511 -5.41 -31.36 12.26
C LEU A 511 -4.50 -32.47 11.75
N TRP A 512 -4.01 -33.36 12.62
CA TRP A 512 -3.07 -34.40 12.17
C TRP A 512 -3.40 -35.81 12.68
N GLN A 513 -2.98 -36.81 11.91
CA GLN A 513 -3.06 -38.23 12.28
C GLN A 513 -1.89 -39.03 11.68
N GLU A 514 -1.38 -40.02 12.41
CA GLU A 514 -0.38 -40.96 11.88
C GLU A 514 -1.10 -42.16 11.24
N ILE A 515 -0.88 -42.39 9.95
CA ILE A 515 -1.54 -43.43 9.16
C ILE A 515 -0.49 -44.22 8.39
N GLY A 516 -0.34 -45.50 8.71
CA GLY A 516 0.52 -46.40 7.93
C GLY A 516 2.02 -46.10 8.02
N GLY A 517 2.46 -45.26 8.96
CA GLY A 517 3.85 -44.79 9.09
C GLY A 517 4.10 -43.42 8.46
N ASP A 518 3.06 -42.80 7.89
CA ASP A 518 3.09 -41.43 7.37
C ASP A 518 2.35 -40.49 8.34
N LEU A 519 2.78 -39.24 8.39
CA LEU A 519 2.07 -38.19 9.14
C LEU A 519 1.19 -37.39 8.16
N VAL A 520 -0.12 -37.50 8.34
CA VAL A 520 -1.11 -36.81 7.50
C VAL A 520 -1.60 -35.56 8.21
N LEU A 521 -1.49 -34.43 7.53
CA LEU A 521 -1.91 -33.10 7.98
C LEU A 521 -3.13 -32.65 7.17
N TYR A 522 -4.15 -32.16 7.87
CA TYR A 522 -5.36 -31.56 7.32
C TYR A 522 -5.34 -30.09 7.72
N VAL A 523 -4.95 -29.23 6.80
CA VAL A 523 -4.73 -27.81 7.02
C VAL A 523 -5.99 -27.05 6.64
N GLU A 524 -6.54 -26.28 7.57
CA GLU A 524 -7.69 -25.44 7.29
C GLU A 524 -7.30 -24.22 6.46
N ASN A 525 -8.05 -23.94 5.39
CA ASN A 525 -7.93 -22.67 4.66
C ASN A 525 -8.84 -21.58 5.26
N THR A 526 -9.85 -21.97 6.04
CA THR A 526 -10.70 -21.07 6.82
C THR A 526 -10.98 -21.66 8.20
N PRO A 527 -11.07 -20.84 9.27
CA PRO A 527 -11.23 -21.31 10.67
C PRO A 527 -12.49 -22.15 10.97
N GLU A 528 -13.41 -22.33 10.02
CA GLU A 528 -14.66 -23.07 10.23
C GLU A 528 -14.61 -24.53 9.72
N ALA A 529 -13.57 -24.90 8.97
CA ALA A 529 -13.56 -26.12 8.14
C ALA A 529 -13.55 -27.43 8.96
N GLY A 530 -12.77 -27.52 10.04
CA GLY A 530 -12.55 -28.73 10.85
C GLY A 530 -13.79 -29.19 11.63
N ARG A 531 -14.64 -28.23 12.05
CA ARG A 531 -15.77 -28.52 12.95
C ARG A 531 -17.09 -28.81 12.24
N ASP A 532 -17.17 -28.55 10.94
CA ASP A 532 -18.37 -28.71 10.10
C ASP A 532 -18.08 -29.49 8.81
N ILE A 533 -17.37 -30.62 8.94
CA ILE A 533 -17.03 -31.56 7.85
C ILE A 533 -18.27 -32.33 7.38
N GLY A 534 -19.25 -31.60 6.86
CA GLY A 534 -20.23 -32.09 5.91
C GLY A 534 -19.60 -32.16 4.51
N ALA A 535 -20.36 -32.65 3.52
CA ALA A 535 -19.88 -32.91 2.16
C ALA A 535 -19.34 -31.70 1.36
N GLY A 536 -19.28 -30.49 1.94
CA GLY A 536 -18.73 -29.29 1.31
C GLY A 536 -17.62 -28.58 2.10
N ALA A 537 -17.30 -28.98 3.33
CA ALA A 537 -16.20 -28.37 4.10
C ALA A 537 -14.86 -29.08 3.92
N GLN A 538 -14.85 -30.27 3.28
CA GLN A 538 -13.59 -30.87 2.81
C GLN A 538 -12.98 -30.07 1.65
N ASP A 539 -13.79 -29.28 0.94
CA ASP A 539 -13.33 -28.40 -0.12
C ASP A 539 -12.51 -27.23 0.44
N ASP A 540 -12.59 -26.93 1.74
CA ASP A 540 -11.84 -25.87 2.43
C ASP A 540 -10.60 -26.40 3.20
N ILE A 541 -10.27 -27.67 3.03
CA ILE A 541 -9.12 -28.31 3.69
C ILE A 541 -8.07 -28.68 2.63
N THR A 542 -6.82 -28.36 2.90
CA THR A 542 -5.67 -28.85 2.13
C THR A 542 -5.05 -30.03 2.87
N THR A 543 -4.79 -31.14 2.17
CA THR A 543 -4.16 -32.32 2.77
C THR A 543 -2.68 -32.39 2.43
N ILE A 544 -1.81 -32.51 3.42
CA ILE A 544 -0.37 -32.71 3.23
C ILE A 544 0.04 -34.03 3.87
N THR A 545 0.63 -34.93 3.10
CA THR A 545 1.17 -36.20 3.61
C THR A 545 2.69 -36.10 3.72
N LEU A 546 3.20 -36.15 4.94
CA LEU A 546 4.64 -36.30 5.21
C LEU A 546 5.00 -37.79 5.17
N VAL A 547 5.52 -38.24 4.04
CA VAL A 547 5.76 -39.66 3.76
C VAL A 547 6.94 -40.18 4.59
N GLY A 548 6.70 -41.19 5.42
CA GLY A 548 7.70 -41.83 6.27
C GLY A 548 8.09 -41.04 7.52
N VAL A 549 7.39 -39.95 7.84
CA VAL A 549 7.66 -39.12 9.03
C VAL A 549 6.74 -39.53 10.18
N ALA A 550 7.32 -39.81 11.34
CA ALA A 550 6.52 -40.12 12.54
C ALA A 550 6.19 -38.85 13.33
N ALA A 551 5.05 -38.85 14.03
CA ALA A 551 4.62 -37.70 14.82
C ALA A 551 5.58 -37.33 15.98
N ALA A 552 6.40 -38.29 16.41
CA ALA A 552 7.41 -38.07 17.45
C ALA A 552 8.66 -37.32 16.95
N ASP A 553 8.86 -37.26 15.64
CA ASP A 553 10.05 -36.70 15.01
C ASP A 553 9.83 -35.24 14.56
N ILE A 554 8.62 -34.71 14.74
CA ILE A 554 8.29 -33.33 14.42
C ILE A 554 8.26 -32.43 15.67
N THR A 555 8.64 -31.17 15.48
CA THR A 555 8.37 -30.08 16.42
C THR A 555 7.48 -29.04 15.76
N PHE A 556 6.51 -28.50 16.50
CA PHE A 556 5.67 -27.40 16.02
C PHE A 556 5.71 -26.21 16.96
N ALA A 557 6.07 -25.04 16.43
CA ALA A 557 6.08 -23.79 17.18
C ALA A 557 5.86 -22.59 16.24
N ASN A 558 5.00 -21.65 16.62
CA ASN A 558 4.77 -20.40 15.89
C ASN A 558 4.48 -20.57 14.38
N GLY A 559 3.72 -21.61 14.00
CA GLY A 559 3.42 -21.88 12.58
C GLY A 559 4.49 -22.68 11.83
N PHE A 560 5.60 -23.03 12.48
CA PHE A 560 6.67 -23.85 11.92
C PHE A 560 6.50 -25.30 12.35
N MET A 561 6.48 -26.22 11.39
CA MET A 561 6.66 -27.65 11.62
C MET A 561 8.04 -28.07 11.12
N THR A 562 8.89 -28.58 12.00
CA THR A 562 10.28 -28.94 11.67
C THR A 562 10.53 -30.41 11.95
N ALA A 563 11.28 -31.10 11.09
CA ALA A 563 11.78 -32.46 11.29
C ALA A 563 13.26 -32.58 10.90
N GLY A 564 13.92 -33.62 11.41
CA GLY A 564 15.35 -33.88 11.16
C GLY A 564 16.25 -33.54 12.35
N THR A 565 17.54 -33.87 12.23
CA THR A 565 18.55 -33.59 13.26
C THR A 565 19.67 -32.76 12.69
N ALA A 566 19.99 -31.62 13.31
CA ALA A 566 21.17 -30.84 12.96
C ALA A 566 22.42 -31.73 13.06
N ASP A 567 23.02 -32.06 11.91
CA ASP A 567 24.19 -32.91 11.88
C ASP A 567 25.36 -32.12 12.48
N VAL A 568 25.85 -32.57 13.65
CA VAL A 568 27.05 -32.02 14.28
C VAL A 568 28.25 -32.54 13.46
N ALA A 569 28.51 -31.92 12.32
CA ALA A 569 29.60 -32.26 11.40
C ALA A 569 30.92 -31.56 11.73
#